data_AF-A0A956N7B7-F1
#
_entry.id   AF-A0A956N7B7-F1
#
_cell.length_a   1.000
_cell.length_b   1.000
_cell.length_c   1.000
_cell.angle_alpha   90.00
_cell.angle_beta   90.00
_cell.angle_gamma   90.00
#
_symmetry.space_group_name_H-M   'P 1'
#
loop_
_entity.id
_entity.type
_entity.pdbx_description
1 polymer ?
#
loop_
_entity_poly.entity_id
_entity_poly.type
_entity_poly.pdbx_seq_one_letter_code
_entity_poly.pdbx_strand_id
1 'polypeptide(L)' 'SRVWPGALLVEGETAGTWRRAGSLLTVRPWRRLSVRQRAAVEAEAASFPLPGLDPSVEVRWDKG' A
#
# COMPACT_ATOMS: atom_id res chain seq x y z
N SER A 1 -3.46 -15.30 -2.80
CA SER A 1 -3.15 -14.81 -4.16
C SER A 1 -2.04 -13.77 -4.10
N ARG A 2 -1.19 -13.68 -5.12
CA ARG A 2 -0.10 -12.67 -5.23
C ARG A 2 -0.51 -11.68 -6.31
N VAL A 3 -0.51 -10.39 -5.98
CA VAL A 3 -0.82 -9.31 -6.93
C VAL A 3 0.49 -8.67 -7.37
N TRP A 4 0.72 -8.63 -8.69
CA TRP A 4 1.88 -8.00 -9.33
C TRP A 4 1.81 -6.46 -9.20
N PRO A 5 2.95 -5.74 -9.35
CA PRO A 5 3.07 -4.41 -8.77
C PRO A 5 2.10 -3.41 -9.39
N GLY A 6 1.39 -2.70 -8.53
CA GLY A 6 0.55 -1.57 -8.90
C GLY A 6 1.29 -0.25 -8.70
N ALA A 7 0.83 0.79 -9.40
CA ALA A 7 1.24 2.16 -9.12
C ALA A 7 0.66 2.61 -7.79
N LEU A 8 1.48 3.24 -6.94
CA LEU A 8 1.00 3.96 -5.77
C LEU A 8 0.57 5.35 -6.24
N LEU A 9 -0.71 5.67 -6.07
CA LEU A 9 -1.24 7.01 -6.29
C LEU A 9 -1.36 7.74 -4.96
N VAL A 10 -0.88 8.98 -4.91
CA VAL A 10 -1.05 9.87 -3.76
C VAL A 10 -1.55 11.20 -4.30
N GLU A 11 -2.76 11.59 -3.90
CA GLU A 11 -3.40 12.84 -4.35
C GLU A 11 -3.54 12.90 -5.89
N GLY A 12 -3.79 11.75 -6.53
CA GLY A 12 -3.94 11.62 -7.98
C GLY A 12 -2.63 11.43 -8.75
N GLU A 13 -1.48 11.58 -8.09
CA GLU A 13 -0.16 11.50 -8.73
C GLU A 13 0.55 10.18 -8.45
N THR A 14 1.29 9.66 -9.45
CA THR A 14 2.10 8.45 -9.25
C THR A 14 3.30 8.75 -8.36
N ALA A 15 3.32 8.14 -7.18
CA ALA A 15 4.29 8.42 -6.14
C ALA A 15 5.18 7.21 -5.80
N GLY A 16 4.98 6.06 -6.43
CA GLY A 16 5.75 4.85 -6.15
C GLY A 16 5.11 3.58 -6.71
N THR A 17 5.53 2.46 -6.13
CA THR A 17 4.97 1.14 -6.44
C THR A 17 4.50 0.47 -5.16
N TRP A 18 3.55 -0.45 -5.30
CA TRP A 18 3.16 -1.35 -4.22
C TRP A 18 3.02 -2.77 -4.73
N ARG A 19 3.14 -3.74 -3.82
CA ARG A 19 2.89 -5.15 -4.08
C ARG A 19 2.20 -5.79 -2.88
N ARG A 20 1.42 -6.85 -3.12
CA ARG A 20 0.74 -7.59 -2.05
C ARG A 20 1.08 -9.08 -2.07
N ALA A 21 1.38 -9.60 -0.89
CA ALA A 21 1.53 -11.02 -0.63
C ALA A 21 0.68 -11.40 0.60
N GLY A 22 -0.50 -11.99 0.38
CA GLY A 22 -1.45 -12.27 1.45
C GLY A 22 -2.03 -10.98 2.05
N SER A 23 -1.93 -10.82 3.36
CA SER A 23 -2.30 -9.61 4.12
C SER A 23 -1.20 -8.55 4.17
N LEU A 24 0.00 -8.83 3.66
CA LEU A 24 1.11 -7.88 3.66
C LEU A 24 1.12 -7.07 2.36
N LEU A 25 0.99 -5.75 2.48
CA LEU A 25 1.12 -4.78 1.40
C LEU A 25 2.43 -4.01 1.57
N THR A 26 3.38 -4.21 0.66
CA THR A 26 4.64 -3.47 0.65
C THR A 26 4.52 -2.27 -0.27
N VAL A 27 4.82 -1.07 0.25
CA VAL A 27 4.82 0.18 -0.51
C VAL A 27 6.25 0.72 -0.61
N ARG A 28 6.69 1.02 -1.83
CA ARG A 28 7.98 1.66 -2.12
C ARG A 28 7.73 3.01 -2.79
N PRO A 29 7.71 4.11 -2.02
CA PRO A 29 7.54 5.45 -2.58
C PRO A 29 8.84 5.95 -3.22
N TRP A 30 8.75 6.65 -4.34
CA TRP A 30 9.89 7.30 -5.02
C TRP A 30 10.26 8.65 -4.41
N ARG A 31 9.33 9.26 -3.68
CA ARG A 31 9.54 10.50 -2.94
C ARG A 31 9.18 10.34 -1.47
N ARG A 32 9.61 11.29 -0.64
CA ARG A 32 9.16 11.33 0.75
C ARG A 32 7.69 11.75 0.80
N LEU A 33 6.87 10.92 1.44
CA LEU A 33 5.46 11.22 1.74
C LEU A 33 5.34 11.87 3.12
N SER A 34 4.42 12.82 3.24
CA SER A 34 4.05 13.41 4.53
C SER A 34 3.35 12.38 5.43
N VAL A 35 3.24 12.67 6.73
CA VAL A 35 2.52 11.81 7.68
C VAL A 35 1.06 11.63 7.26
N ARG A 36 0.40 12.71 6.81
CA ARG A 36 -0.97 12.67 6.32
C ARG A 36 -1.12 11.79 5.07
N GLN A 37 -0.20 11.93 4.12
CA GLN A 37 -0.20 11.10 2.90
C GLN A 37 -0.01 9.61 3.24
N ARG A 38 0.87 9.28 4.17
CA ARG A 38 1.07 7.88 4.64
C ARG A 38 -0.18 7.33 5.32
N ALA A 39 -0.79 8.11 6.22
CA ALA A 39 -2.01 7.71 6.92
C ALA A 39 -3.18 7.46 5.95
N ALA A 40 -3.31 8.28 4.90
CA ALA A 40 -4.31 8.06 3.86
C ALA A 40 -4.07 6.74 3.11
N VAL A 41 -2.83 6.44 2.74
CA VAL A 41 -2.46 5.16 2.11
C VAL A 41 -2.75 3.97 3.03
N GLU A 42 -2.46 4.09 4.33
CA GLU A 42 -2.73 3.04 5.33
C GLU A 42 -4.23 2.79 5.52
N ALA A 43 -5.03 3.86 5.59
CA ALA A 43 -6.50 3.75 5.69
C ALA A 43 -7.11 3.09 4.45
N GLU A 44 -6.63 3.45 3.26
CA GLU A 44 -7.05 2.81 2.01
C GLU A 44 -6.63 1.35 1.95
N ALA A 45 -5.37 1.04 2.31
CA ALA A 45 -4.86 -0.32 2.38
C ALA A 45 -5.71 -1.23 3.28
N ALA A 46 -6.17 -0.72 4.43
CA ALA A 46 -7.03 -1.44 5.36
C ALA A 46 -8.41 -1.79 4.79
N SER A 47 -8.88 -1.06 3.78
CA SER A 47 -10.17 -1.31 3.11
C SER A 47 -10.11 -2.33 1.98
N PHE A 48 -8.92 -2.85 1.65
CA PHE A 48 -8.78 -3.84 0.58
C PHE A 48 -9.59 -5.10 0.91
N PRO A 49 -10.50 -5.53 0.02
CA PRO A 49 -11.19 -6.80 0.21
C PRO A 49 -10.18 -7.94 0.09
N LEU A 50 -9.99 -8.69 1.19
CA LEU A 50 -9.19 -9.90 1.22
C LEU A 50 -10.10 -11.13 1.09
N PRO A 51 -10.20 -11.76 -0.08
CA PRO A 51 -10.98 -13.00 -0.20
C PRO A 51 -10.33 -14.11 0.64
N GLY A 52 -11.08 -14.61 1.63
CA GLY A 52 -10.73 -15.77 2.45
C GLY A 52 -9.79 -15.52 3.64
N LEU A 53 -9.58 -14.26 4.05
CA LEU A 53 -8.66 -13.91 5.15
C LEU A 53 -9.24 -12.76 5.99
N ASP A 54 -9.39 -13.01 7.30
CA ASP A 54 -9.88 -12.09 8.33
C ASP A 54 -8.85 -11.06 8.91
N PRO A 55 -7.51 -11.14 8.70
CA PRO A 55 -6.64 -10.10 9.24
C PRO A 55 -6.65 -8.86 8.34
N SER A 56 -6.77 -7.70 8.97
CA SER A 56 -6.51 -6.38 8.39
C SER A 56 -5.19 -6.37 7.59
N VAL A 57 -5.17 -5.71 6.43
CA VAL A 57 -3.94 -5.55 5.64
C VAL A 57 -2.89 -4.77 6.43
N GLU A 58 -1.69 -5.33 6.55
CA GLU A 58 -0.53 -4.65 7.13
C GLU A 58 0.26 -3.92 6.04
N VAL A 59 0.57 -2.64 6.26
CA VAL A 59 1.37 -1.82 5.34
C VAL A 59 2.81 -1.76 5.80
N ARG A 60 3.71 -2.26 4.95
CA ARG A 60 5.16 -2.14 5.13
C ARG A 60 5.73 -1.10 4.17
N TRP A 61 6.35 -0.08 4.73
CA TRP A 61 7.06 0.93 3.96
C TRP A 61 8.50 0.50 3.68
N ASP A 62 8.84 0.38 2.40
CA ASP A 62 10.21 0.17 1.96
C ASP A 62 10.88 1.52 1.69
N LYS A 63 12.05 1.72 2.27
CA LYS A 63 12.91 2.86 1.93
C LYS A 63 13.85 2.32 0.86
N GLY A 64 13.43 2.52 -0.38
CA GLY A 64 14.15 2.08 -1.56
C GLY A 64 15.60 2.54 -1.61
#